data_AF-A0A2R4N3N6-F1
#
_entry.id   AF-A0A2R4N3N6-F1
#
_cell.length_a   1.000
_cell.length_b   1.000
_cell.length_c   1.000
_cell.angle_alpha   90.00
_cell.angle_beta   90.00
_cell.angle_gamma   90.00
#
_symmetry.space_group_name_H-M   'P 1'
#
loop_
_entity.id
_entity.type
_entity.pdbx_description
1 polymer ?
#
loop_
_entity_poly.entity_id
_entity_poly.type
_entity_poly.pdbx_seq_one_letter_code
_entity_poly.pdbx_strand_id
1 'polypeptide(L)'
;MQGKVVNDTQFGRAMKELGITLIPARSPQAKGRVERLWETLQSRLPVEFKIAGITTIDEANEFLSQYIEKFNSQFAVKALEPETAYRALDQNIDIGHILCVKQKRTIDNGGVFSFYNRHFKVIY
;
A
#
# COMPACT_ATOMS: atom_id res chain seq x y z
N MET A 1 26.15 -7.01 20.54
CA MET A 1 25.76 -6.33 19.28
C MET A 1 24.68 -5.31 19.60
N GLN A 2 24.99 -4.01 19.55
CA GLN A 2 24.01 -2.97 19.86
C GLN A 2 22.96 -2.93 18.74
N GLY A 3 21.71 -3.24 19.10
CA GLY A 3 20.57 -3.22 18.18
C GLY A 3 20.32 -1.81 17.68
N LYS A 4 20.58 -1.59 16.38
CA LYS A 4 20.27 -0.33 15.71
C LYS A 4 18.75 -0.15 15.72
N VAL A 5 18.24 0.82 16.47
CA VAL A 5 16.81 1.15 16.50
C VAL A 5 16.45 1.76 15.15
N VAL A 6 15.85 0.96 14.27
CA VAL A 6 15.27 1.44 13.02
C VAL A 6 13.87 1.95 13.36
N ASN A 7 13.64 3.25 13.22
CA ASN A 7 12.30 3.80 13.25
C ASN A 7 11.56 3.31 12.00
N ASP A 8 10.82 2.21 12.13
CA ASP A 8 9.97 1.74 11.04
C ASP A 8 8.91 2.78 10.69
N THR A 9 8.71 2.98 9.40
CA THR A 9 7.53 3.70 8.91
C THR A 9 6.27 2.89 9.26
N GLN A 10 5.09 3.53 9.27
CA GLN A 10 3.82 2.82 9.48
C GLN A 10 3.65 1.65 8.51
N PHE A 11 4.08 1.84 7.26
CA PHE A 11 4.09 0.79 6.25
C PHE A 11 5.11 -0.32 6.55
N GLY A 12 6.34 0.04 6.95
CA GLY A 12 7.37 -0.93 7.34
C GLY A 12 6.93 -1.80 8.51
N ARG A 13 6.31 -1.20 9.54
CA ARG A 13 5.68 -1.91 10.65
C ARG A 13 4.62 -2.89 10.14
N ALA A 14 3.68 -2.43 9.32
CA ALA A 14 2.59 -3.25 8.80
C ALA A 14 3.11 -4.46 8.00
N MET A 15 4.11 -4.25 7.14
CA MET A 15 4.72 -5.33 6.36
C MET A 15 5.41 -6.37 7.26
N LYS A 16 6.09 -5.93 8.33
CA LYS A 16 6.67 -6.86 9.32
C LYS A 16 5.61 -7.69 10.05
N GLU A 17 4.48 -7.08 10.42
CA GLU A 17 3.36 -7.81 11.04
C GLU A 17 2.74 -8.85 10.08
N LEU A 18 2.76 -8.60 8.77
CA LEU A 18 2.38 -9.58 7.74
C LEU A 18 3.47 -10.63 7.42
N GLY A 19 4.64 -10.55 8.06
CA GLY A 19 5.78 -11.42 7.73
C GLY A 19 6.42 -11.12 6.37
N ILE A 20 6.19 -9.93 5.81
CA ILE A 20 6.72 -9.48 4.52
C ILE A 20 8.05 -8.74 4.74
N THR A 21 9.11 -9.24 4.11
CA THR A 21 10.41 -8.57 4.10
C THR A 21 10.45 -7.52 2.98
N LEU A 22 10.56 -6.25 3.36
CA LEU A 22 10.71 -5.17 2.40
C LEU A 22 12.13 -5.12 1.83
N ILE A 23 12.23 -5.25 0.51
CA ILE A 23 13.50 -5.10 -0.23
C ILE A 23 13.44 -3.78 -1.01
N PRO A 24 14.12 -2.71 -0.55
CA PRO A 24 14.09 -1.44 -1.26
C PRO A 24 14.89 -1.54 -2.56
N ALA A 25 14.24 -1.26 -3.70
CA ALA A 25 14.92 -1.11 -4.97
C ALA A 25 15.75 0.19 -4.97
N ARG A 26 17.08 0.05 -4.91
CA ARG A 26 18.04 1.16 -4.89
C ARG A 26 18.64 1.48 -6.27
N SER A 27 18.10 0.90 -7.35
CA SER A 27 18.60 1.12 -8.70
C SER A 27 17.46 1.25 -9.73
N PRO A 28 17.68 2.05 -10.80
CA PRO A 28 16.74 2.12 -11.93
C PRO A 28 16.54 0.76 -12.61
N GLN A 29 17.56 -0.11 -12.65
CA GLN A 29 17.44 -1.44 -13.23
C GLN A 29 16.43 -2.31 -12.46
N ALA A 30 16.32 -2.12 -11.14
CA ALA A 30 15.32 -2.78 -10.31
C ALA A 30 13.92 -2.16 -10.42
N LYS A 31 13.77 -0.97 -11.02
CA LYS A 31 12.51 -0.23 -11.17
C LYS A 31 12.05 -0.01 -12.62
N GLY A 32 12.88 -0.29 -13.61
CA GLY A 32 12.63 0.15 -14.99
C GLY A 32 11.37 -0.42 -15.64
N ARG A 33 10.91 -1.61 -15.24
CA ARG A 33 9.63 -2.15 -15.74
C ARG A 33 8.43 -1.39 -15.19
N VAL A 34 8.44 -1.11 -13.88
CA VAL A 34 7.33 -0.42 -13.23
C VAL A 34 7.31 1.06 -13.63
N GLU A 35 8.46 1.71 -13.80
CA GLU A 35 8.56 3.09 -14.28
C GLU A 35 7.99 3.25 -15.70
N ARG A 36 8.35 2.38 -16.65
CA ARG A 36 7.77 2.41 -18.02
C ARG A 36 6.26 2.17 -18.03
N LEU A 37 5.77 1.28 -17.16
CA LEU A 37 4.34 1.06 -16.99
C LEU A 37 3.64 2.34 -16.50
N TRP A 38 4.19 3.00 -15.49
CA TRP A 38 3.65 4.26 -14.96
C TRP A 38 3.65 5.37 -16.00
N GLU A 39 4.74 5.55 -16.76
CA GLU A 39 4.79 6.53 -17.85
C GLU A 39 3.71 6.27 -18.91
N THR A 40 3.52 4.99 -19.28
CA THR A 40 2.49 4.59 -20.25
C THR A 40 1.08 4.92 -19.74
N LEU A 41 0.79 4.57 -18.48
CA LEU A 41 -0.52 4.83 -17.87
C LEU A 41 -0.77 6.32 -17.70
N GLN A 42 0.22 7.09 -17.25
CA GLN A 42 0.11 8.55 -17.08
C GLN A 42 -0.12 9.28 -18.41
N SER A 43 0.41 8.76 -19.52
CA SER A 43 0.15 9.30 -20.85
C SER A 43 -1.24 8.92 -21.38
N ARG A 44 -1.68 7.67 -21.17
CA ARG A 44 -2.92 7.14 -21.79
C ARG A 44 -4.19 7.44 -21.00
N LEU A 45 -4.16 7.30 -19.68
CA LEU A 45 -5.36 7.44 -18.84
C LEU A 45 -6.05 8.80 -19.02
N PRO A 46 -5.36 9.95 -19.11
CA PRO A 46 -6.03 11.22 -19.36
C PRO A 46 -6.78 11.26 -20.70
N VAL A 47 -6.25 10.61 -21.74
CA VAL A 47 -6.90 10.51 -23.05
C VAL A 47 -8.11 9.59 -22.98
N GLU A 48 -7.97 8.42 -22.36
CA GLU A 48 -9.07 7.46 -22.20
C GLU A 48 -10.20 8.05 -21.35
N PHE A 49 -9.89 8.76 -20.26
CA PHE A 49 -10.87 9.47 -19.45
C PHE A 49 -11.61 10.55 -20.24
N LYS A 50 -10.89 11.31 -21.08
CA LYS A 50 -11.49 12.31 -21.95
C LYS A 50 -12.43 11.69 -22.99
N ILE A 51 -12.06 10.55 -23.57
CA ILE A 51 -12.91 9.81 -24.52
C ILE A 51 -14.16 9.27 -23.81
N ALA A 52 -14.02 8.79 -22.58
CA ALA A 52 -15.12 8.26 -21.77
C ALA A 52 -15.98 9.35 -21.09
N GLY A 53 -15.59 10.63 -21.19
CA GLY A 53 -16.32 11.74 -20.57
C GLY A 53 -16.24 11.77 -19.04
N ILE A 54 -15.21 11.15 -18.45
CA ILE A 54 -15.05 11.03 -17.00
C ILE A 54 -14.61 12.36 -16.40
N THR A 55 -15.29 12.80 -15.34
CA THR A 55 -14.99 14.07 -14.67
C THR A 55 -14.86 13.93 -13.15
N THR A 56 -15.23 12.78 -12.59
CA THR A 56 -15.18 12.52 -11.16
C THR A 56 -14.20 11.39 -10.82
N ILE A 57 -13.77 11.35 -9.55
CA ILE A 57 -12.89 10.29 -9.05
C ILE A 57 -13.63 8.95 -9.00
N ASP A 58 -14.92 8.96 -8.66
CA ASP A 58 -15.72 7.73 -8.56
C ASP A 58 -15.89 7.06 -9.93
N GLU A 59 -16.25 7.83 -10.96
CA GLU A 59 -16.30 7.35 -12.35
C GLU A 59 -14.94 6.82 -12.83
N ALA A 60 -13.84 7.49 -12.45
CA ALA A 60 -12.50 7.03 -12.79
C ALA A 60 -12.19 5.67 -12.15
N ASN A 61 -12.57 5.44 -10.88
CA ASN A 61 -12.36 4.16 -10.20
C ASN A 61 -13.15 3.02 -10.85
N GLU A 62 -14.40 3.27 -11.24
CA GLU A 62 -15.22 2.30 -11.96
C GLU A 62 -14.61 1.96 -13.32
N PHE A 63 -14.20 2.99 -14.08
CA PHE A 63 -13.54 2.82 -15.37
C PHE A 63 -12.24 2.02 -15.26
N LEU A 64 -11.39 2.31 -14.27
CA LEU A 64 -10.09 1.66 -14.10
C LEU A 64 -10.22 0.14 -13.92
N SER A 65 -11.26 -0.31 -13.23
CA SER A 65 -11.52 -1.73 -12.99
C SER A 65 -11.68 -2.51 -14.32
N GLN A 66 -12.38 -1.91 -15.29
CA GLN A 66 -12.54 -2.48 -16.63
C GLN A 66 -11.32 -2.23 -17.53
N TYR A 67 -10.70 -1.05 -17.40
CA TYR A 67 -9.57 -0.65 -18.22
C TYR A 67 -8.35 -1.54 -18.01
N ILE A 68 -8.11 -2.02 -16.78
CA ILE A 68 -6.99 -2.92 -16.47
C ILE A 68 -7.04 -4.19 -17.34
N GLU A 69 -8.23 -4.77 -17.56
CA GLU A 69 -8.39 -5.96 -18.41
C GLU A 69 -8.06 -5.64 -19.87
N LYS A 70 -8.61 -4.53 -20.40
CA LYS A 70 -8.31 -4.04 -21.76
C LYS A 70 -6.82 -3.77 -21.93
N PHE A 71 -6.20 -3.10 -20.97
CA PHE A 71 -4.77 -2.79 -20.98
C PHE A 71 -3.92 -4.08 -20.97
N ASN A 72 -4.24 -5.01 -20.08
CA ASN A 72 -3.51 -6.27 -19.97
C ASN A 72 -3.64 -7.14 -21.23
N SER A 73 -4.79 -7.14 -21.91
CA SER A 73 -4.94 -7.87 -23.18
C SER A 73 -4.00 -7.39 -24.29
N GLN A 74 -3.56 -6.13 -24.23
CA GLN A 74 -2.67 -5.53 -25.24
C GLN A 74 -1.21 -5.55 -24.81
N PHE A 75 -0.92 -5.30 -23.53
CA PHE A 75 0.44 -5.01 -23.05
C PHE A 75 0.98 -6.01 -22.04
N ALA A 76 0.17 -6.91 -21.50
CA ALA A 76 0.67 -7.87 -20.52
C ALA A 76 1.63 -8.86 -21.17
N VAL A 77 2.73 -9.13 -20.48
CA VAL A 77 3.69 -10.17 -20.85
C VAL A 77 3.36 -11.39 -20.00
N LYS A 78 3.18 -12.55 -20.65
CA LYS A 78 2.98 -13.82 -19.94
C LYS A 78 4.17 -14.09 -19.01
N ALA A 79 3.88 -14.48 -17.78
CA ALA A 79 4.91 -14.94 -16.86
C ALA A 79 5.55 -16.22 -17.39
N LEU A 80 6.86 -16.37 -17.19
CA LEU A 80 7.56 -17.62 -17.49
C LEU A 80 7.05 -18.76 -16.60
N GLU A 81 6.77 -18.44 -15.34
CA GLU A 81 6.17 -19.34 -14.36
C GLU A 81 4.79 -18.76 -13.98
N PRO A 82 3.68 -19.39 -14.37
CA PRO A 82 2.33 -18.87 -14.12
C PRO A 82 1.84 -19.14 -12.69
N GLU A 83 2.56 -19.95 -11.92
CA GLU A 83 2.17 -20.29 -10.56
C GLU A 83 2.30 -19.10 -9.62
N THR A 84 1.36 -19.00 -8.68
CA THR A 84 1.38 -17.93 -7.69
C THR A 84 2.47 -18.17 -6.66
N ALA A 85 3.37 -17.21 -6.51
CA ALA A 85 4.34 -17.17 -5.42
C ALA A 85 3.76 -16.52 -4.13
N TYR A 86 2.52 -16.04 -4.17
CA TYR A 86 1.88 -15.40 -3.02
C TYR A 86 1.43 -16.40 -1.98
N ARG A 87 1.60 -16.05 -0.70
CA ARG A 87 1.07 -16.81 0.43
C ARG A 87 -0.36 -16.37 0.73
N ALA A 88 -1.23 -17.32 1.05
CA ALA A 88 -2.55 -17.03 1.61
C ALA A 88 -2.42 -16.31 2.97
N LEU A 89 -3.36 -15.41 3.25
CA LEU A 89 -3.43 -14.77 4.56
C LEU A 89 -3.91 -15.77 5.61
N ASP A 90 -3.28 -15.77 6.79
CA ASP A 90 -3.74 -16.56 7.93
C ASP A 90 -5.11 -16.05 8.41
N GLN A 91 -6.05 -16.96 8.68
CA GLN A 91 -7.41 -16.63 9.10
C GLN A 91 -7.44 -15.89 10.45
N ASN A 92 -6.40 -16.02 11.27
CA ASN A 92 -6.27 -15.33 12.55
C ASN A 92 -5.76 -13.89 12.40
N ILE A 93 -5.38 -13.47 11.18
CA ILE A 93 -4.89 -12.13 10.92
C ILE A 93 -6.05 -11.21 10.53
N ASP A 94 -6.30 -10.21 11.36
CA ASP A 94 -7.14 -9.07 11.01
C ASP A 94 -6.31 -8.00 10.29
N ILE A 95 -6.56 -7.84 8.98
CA ILE A 95 -5.89 -6.84 8.14
C ILE A 95 -6.14 -5.42 8.66
N GLY A 96 -7.32 -5.12 9.20
CA GLY A 96 -7.67 -3.79 9.70
C GLY A 96 -6.82 -3.39 10.91
N HIS A 97 -6.43 -4.35 11.74
CA HIS A 97 -5.50 -4.12 12.85
C HIS A 97 -4.04 -4.00 12.40
N ILE A 98 -3.70 -4.46 11.20
CA ILE A 98 -2.34 -4.37 10.67
C ILE A 98 -2.15 -3.13 9.79
N LEU A 99 -3.04 -2.88 8.83
CA LEU A 99 -2.99 -1.78 7.87
C LEU A 99 -3.62 -0.49 8.43
N CYS A 100 -3.31 -0.17 9.69
CA CYS A 100 -3.76 1.05 10.36
C CYS A 100 -2.59 1.95 10.79
N VAL A 101 -2.90 3.18 11.19
CA VAL A 101 -1.92 4.06 11.82
C VAL A 101 -1.83 3.73 13.30
N LYS A 102 -0.67 3.23 13.75
CA LYS A 102 -0.43 2.93 15.16
C LYS A 102 0.43 4.03 15.81
N GLN A 103 -0.03 4.60 16.91
CA GLN A 103 0.71 5.64 17.62
C GLN A 103 0.96 5.23 19.06
N LYS A 104 2.23 5.17 19.46
CA LYS A 104 2.60 4.93 20.86
C LYS A 104 2.44 6.24 21.65
N ARG A 105 1.81 6.13 22.83
CA ARG A 105 1.62 7.22 23.78
C ARG A 105 2.06 6.76 25.16
N THR A 106 2.50 7.72 25.98
CA THR A 106 2.84 7.50 27.38
C THR A 106 1.67 7.97 28.22
N ILE A 107 1.29 7.15 29.20
CA ILE A 107 0.25 7.46 30.16
C ILE A 107 0.93 8.06 31.40
N ASP A 108 0.34 9.09 31.99
CA ASP A 108 0.80 9.65 33.26
C ASP A 108 0.34 8.82 34.48
N ASN A 109 0.80 9.22 35.68
CA ASN A 109 0.42 8.54 36.92
C ASN A 109 -1.09 8.62 37.22
N GLY A 110 -1.82 9.51 36.56
CA GLY A 110 -3.28 9.66 36.67
C GLY A 110 -4.07 8.81 35.67
N GLY A 111 -3.38 8.00 34.84
CA GLY A 111 -4.03 7.18 33.82
C GLY A 111 -4.44 7.97 32.57
N VAL A 112 -3.88 9.16 32.35
CA VAL A 112 -4.24 10.06 31.25
C VAL A 112 -3.11 10.14 30.21
N PHE A 113 -3.46 10.23 28.94
CA PHE A 113 -2.54 10.57 27.84
C PHE A 113 -3.14 11.65 26.94
N SER A 114 -2.29 12.39 26.22
CA SER A 114 -2.72 13.41 25.27
C SER A 114 -2.65 12.93 23.82
N PHE A 115 -3.61 13.35 23.00
CA PHE A 115 -3.67 13.05 21.58
C PHE A 115 -4.46 14.13 20.83
N TYR A 116 -3.86 14.70 19.77
CA TYR A 116 -4.42 15.82 19.00
C TYR A 116 -5.04 16.93 19.88
N ASN A 117 -4.26 17.40 20.85
CA ASN A 117 -4.66 18.44 21.81
C ASN A 117 -5.91 18.12 22.66
N ARG A 118 -6.18 16.82 22.87
CA ARG A 118 -7.22 16.30 23.77
C ARG A 118 -6.61 15.34 24.77
N HIS A 119 -7.19 15.27 25.96
CA HIS A 119 -6.79 14.35 27.01
C HIS A 119 -7.75 13.17 27.09
N PHE A 120 -7.20 11.96 27.19
CA PHE A 120 -7.95 10.71 27.27
C PHE A 120 -7.54 9.97 28.53
N LYS A 121 -8.52 9.56 29.34
CA LYS A 121 -8.29 8.72 30.52
C LYS A 121 -8.54 7.27 30.15
N VAL A 122 -7.58 6.40 30.42
CA VAL A 122 -7.74 4.96 30.25
C VAL A 122 -8.60 4.42 31.39
N ILE A 123 -9.69 3.75 31.05
CA ILE A 123 -10.57 3.06 31.99
C ILE A 123 -10.25 1.57 31.85
N TYR A 124 -9.92 0.93 32.98
CA TYR A 124 -9.67 -0.51 33.07
C TYR A 124 -10.94 -1.24 33.49
#